data_AF-A0A8J7TNX6-F1
#
_entry.id   AF-A0A8J7TNX6-F1
#
_cell.length_a   1.000
_cell.length_b   1.000
_cell.length_c   1.000
_cell.angle_alpha   90.00
_cell.angle_beta   90.00
_cell.angle_gamma   90.00
#
_symmetry.space_group_name_H-M   'P 1'
#
loop_
_entity.id
_entity.type
_entity.pdbx_description
1 polymer ?
#
loop_
_entity_poly.entity_id
_entity_poly.type
_entity_poly.pdbx_seq_one_letter_code
_entity_poly.pdbx_strand_id
1 'polypeptide(L)'
;MRRFLVVILLLIVAAAAAIYFCPASIGYRYLMKPSKTVVLSDLSGTIWNGHAASIAVHDRPLGQLDWQLHFKPLLEGRRVADFSIAGDALKAQGTLTRSPAGNTFDNLSFSLPASAAAGMLHFEGKAEGDIQGTASSLTLLDGWPTQLREGKLRWDKAKLAETDLGAIDAAFDTAADGNIAGTLKNTGGAAQFNGAIKLKPSRDLELNDLSYKLPAPLAATLLRMPNAKLTGEIDGQLAHILLRSGSAPAEARGNLHWNDAATASVSHELLGNVEATFDTAADGGVAGTLKNAGGSAQLAAKWKLGADRALELNDATLKFPASLLTPLIHLPGIEVSGDVDGNFARLALRDGLWPSTVAGKLVWHGVAVAGARQATLGDLELNLGTDPDGSIIGVLNDLGGPLQINGTFKATKTAYDAAAQLTARGDAAIAAALRKVGTPQPDGSTIVQAKGEFK
;
A
#
# COMPACT_ATOMS: atom_id res chain seq x y z
N MET A 1 57.88 -18.26 45.95
CA MET A 1 57.51 -17.32 44.85
C MET A 1 57.78 -17.89 43.46
N ARG A 2 58.98 -18.35 43.09
CA ARG A 2 59.29 -18.89 41.74
C ARG A 2 58.41 -20.06 41.28
N ARG A 3 58.07 -21.03 42.15
CA ARG A 3 57.16 -22.14 41.82
C ARG A 3 55.71 -21.69 41.60
N PHE A 4 55.27 -20.65 42.31
CA PHE A 4 53.92 -20.09 42.18
C PHE A 4 53.76 -19.32 40.86
N LEU A 5 54.77 -18.54 40.45
CA LEU A 5 54.80 -17.87 39.14
C LEU A 5 54.79 -18.85 37.96
N VAL A 6 55.51 -19.97 38.09
CA VAL A 6 55.50 -21.03 37.07
C VAL A 6 54.12 -21.70 36.96
N VAL A 7 53.44 -21.95 38.08
CA VAL A 7 52.08 -22.51 38.08
C VAL A 7 51.08 -21.53 37.48
N ILE A 8 51.17 -20.23 37.79
CA ILE A 8 50.32 -19.20 37.17
C ILE A 8 50.55 -19.11 35.66
N LEU A 9 51.81 -19.12 35.22
CA LEU A 9 52.14 -19.08 33.79
C LEU A 9 51.60 -20.32 33.07
N LEU A 10 51.74 -21.51 33.66
CA LEU A 10 51.18 -22.75 33.11
C LEU A 10 49.64 -22.73 33.06
N LEU A 11 48.98 -22.13 34.05
CA LEU A 11 47.52 -21.95 34.04
C LEU A 11 47.08 -20.97 32.96
N ILE A 12 47.81 -19.87 32.74
CA ILE A 12 47.53 -18.91 31.66
C ILE A 12 47.75 -19.56 30.29
N VAL A 13 48.82 -20.34 30.11
CA VAL A 13 49.10 -21.06 28.86
C VAL A 13 48.06 -22.16 28.63
N ALA A 14 47.68 -22.91 29.67
CA ALA A 14 46.64 -23.92 29.57
C ALA A 14 45.27 -23.30 29.27
N ALA A 15 44.95 -22.14 29.87
CA ALA A 15 43.74 -21.39 29.56
C ALA A 15 43.77 -20.82 28.13
N ALA A 16 44.91 -20.27 27.68
CA ALA A 16 45.09 -19.79 26.32
C ALA A 16 44.97 -20.93 25.30
N ALA A 17 45.55 -22.10 25.58
CA ALA A 17 45.40 -23.29 24.76
C ALA A 17 43.95 -23.80 24.76
N ALA A 18 43.28 -23.86 25.91
CA ALA A 18 41.88 -24.25 26.00
C ALA A 18 40.95 -23.32 25.21
N ILE A 19 41.25 -22.01 25.21
CA ILE A 19 40.53 -21.01 24.40
C ILE A 19 40.85 -21.18 22.91
N TYR A 20 42.11 -21.42 22.56
CA TYR A 20 42.54 -21.61 21.17
C TYR A 20 41.96 -22.88 20.53
N PHE A 21 41.91 -23.99 21.29
CA PHE A 21 41.36 -25.27 20.83
C PHE A 21 39.88 -25.46 21.20
N CYS A 22 39.19 -24.42 21.67
CA CYS A 22 37.80 -24.51 22.10
C CYS A 22 36.90 -24.94 20.92
N PRO A 23 36.18 -26.08 21.01
CA PRO A 23 35.26 -26.52 19.98
C PRO A 23 34.14 -25.50 19.73
N ALA A 24 33.73 -25.34 18.47
CA ALA A 24 32.66 -24.43 18.06
C ALA A 24 31.36 -24.66 18.84
N SER A 25 31.01 -25.93 19.11
CA SER A 25 29.81 -26.33 19.84
C SER A 25 29.81 -25.85 21.30
N ILE A 26 30.97 -25.83 21.95
CA ILE A 26 31.12 -25.32 23.33
C ILE A 26 31.03 -23.79 23.31
N GLY A 27 31.73 -23.13 22.39
CA GLY A 27 31.65 -21.67 22.24
C GLY A 27 30.24 -21.17 21.96
N TYR A 28 29.50 -21.83 21.07
CA TYR A 28 28.13 -21.45 20.75
C TYR A 28 27.19 -21.53 21.97
N ARG A 29 27.31 -22.59 22.79
CA ARG A 29 26.49 -22.78 23.99
C ARG A 29 26.79 -21.78 25.11
N TYR A 30 28.07 -21.49 25.36
CA TYR A 30 28.47 -20.73 26.55
C TYR A 30 28.82 -19.25 26.26
N LEU A 31 29.35 -18.94 25.07
CA LEU A 31 29.78 -17.59 24.71
C LEU A 31 28.74 -16.84 23.89
N MET A 32 28.10 -17.51 22.92
CA MET A 32 27.15 -16.86 22.03
C MET A 32 25.70 -16.87 22.53
N LYS A 33 25.36 -17.76 23.49
CA LYS A 33 24.01 -18.03 24.02
C LYS A 33 22.97 -18.15 22.88
N PRO A 34 22.52 -19.36 22.52
CA PRO A 34 21.57 -19.57 21.44
C PRO A 34 20.41 -18.58 21.51
N SER A 35 20.29 -17.74 20.49
CA SER A 35 19.21 -16.75 20.42
C SER A 35 18.01 -17.39 19.73
N LYS A 36 16.80 -16.92 20.05
CA LYS A 36 15.61 -17.32 19.29
C LYS A 36 15.64 -16.82 17.84
N THR A 37 16.51 -15.86 17.54
CA THR A 37 16.58 -15.19 16.24
C THR A 37 17.56 -15.86 15.28
N VAL A 38 18.72 -16.31 15.76
CA VAL A 38 19.77 -16.97 14.97
C VAL A 38 20.13 -18.29 15.64
N VAL A 39 19.97 -19.38 14.89
CA VAL A 39 20.25 -20.75 15.32
C VAL A 39 21.32 -21.34 14.42
N LEU A 40 22.38 -21.88 15.02
CA LEU A 40 23.38 -22.70 14.35
C LEU A 40 23.21 -24.16 14.80
N SER A 41 23.20 -25.07 13.83
CA SER A 41 23.06 -26.51 14.03
C SER A 41 24.25 -27.26 13.43
N ASP A 42 24.53 -28.45 13.98
CA ASP A 42 25.60 -29.34 13.53
C ASP A 42 26.96 -28.64 13.42
N LEU A 43 27.39 -28.01 14.52
CA LEU A 43 28.64 -27.26 14.57
C LEU A 43 29.86 -28.20 14.59
N SER A 44 30.84 -27.88 13.78
CA SER A 44 32.17 -28.52 13.76
C SER A 44 33.30 -27.48 13.74
N GLY A 45 34.53 -27.94 13.99
CA GLY A 45 35.69 -27.06 14.10
C GLY A 45 35.81 -26.36 15.46
N THR A 46 36.48 -25.21 15.46
CA THR A 46 36.80 -24.41 16.65
C THR A 46 35.99 -23.11 16.68
N ILE A 47 36.02 -22.40 17.81
CA ILE A 47 35.45 -21.04 17.86
C ILE A 47 36.13 -20.07 16.90
N TRP A 48 37.35 -20.37 16.47
CA TRP A 48 38.16 -19.55 15.55
C TRP A 48 37.83 -19.86 14.11
N ASN A 49 38.07 -21.11 13.70
CA ASN A 49 37.70 -21.61 12.38
C ASN A 49 36.65 -22.68 12.58
N GLY A 50 35.40 -22.35 12.24
CA GLY A 50 34.27 -23.23 12.51
C GLY A 50 33.31 -23.28 11.34
N HIS A 51 32.49 -24.32 11.38
CA HIS A 51 31.49 -24.64 10.38
C HIS A 51 30.19 -25.01 11.08
N ALA A 52 29.06 -24.59 10.50
CA ALA A 52 27.73 -25.05 10.88
C ALA A 52 27.04 -25.58 9.61
N ALA A 53 26.58 -26.83 9.65
CA ALA A 53 25.88 -27.42 8.50
C ALA A 53 24.53 -26.74 8.23
N SER A 54 23.98 -26.02 9.21
CA SER A 54 22.80 -25.20 9.04
C SER A 54 22.85 -23.94 9.92
N ILE A 55 22.70 -22.78 9.28
CA ILE A 55 22.31 -21.52 9.92
C ILE A 55 20.84 -21.24 9.59
N ALA A 56 20.06 -20.91 10.62
CA ALA A 56 18.67 -20.48 10.47
C ALA A 56 18.43 -19.13 11.16
N VAL A 57 17.62 -18.28 10.52
CA VAL A 57 17.19 -17.00 11.08
C VAL A 57 15.66 -16.98 11.14
N HIS A 58 15.08 -16.76 12.34
CA HIS A 58 13.63 -16.86 12.59
C HIS A 58 13.03 -18.17 12.02
N ASP A 59 13.66 -19.30 12.35
CA ASP A 59 13.28 -20.66 11.90
C ASP A 59 13.40 -20.92 10.39
N ARG A 60 14.03 -20.01 9.63
CA ARG A 60 14.26 -20.19 8.20
C ARG A 60 15.70 -20.61 7.92
N PRO A 61 15.95 -21.81 7.38
CA PRO A 61 17.29 -22.25 7.04
C PRO A 61 17.82 -21.41 5.88
N LEU A 62 19.02 -20.85 6.06
CA LEU A 62 19.71 -20.02 5.07
C LEU A 62 20.79 -20.79 4.31
N GLY A 63 21.31 -21.88 4.89
CA GLY A 63 22.36 -22.69 4.30
C GLY A 63 23.41 -23.11 5.32
N GLN A 64 24.58 -23.47 4.81
CA GLN A 64 25.79 -23.74 5.61
C GLN A 64 26.50 -22.43 5.94
N LEU A 65 27.16 -22.36 7.10
CA LEU A 65 27.96 -21.21 7.52
C LEU A 65 29.39 -21.66 7.85
N ASP A 66 30.36 -21.07 7.17
CA ASP A 66 31.77 -21.11 7.55
C ASP A 66 32.16 -19.76 8.14
N TRP A 67 32.96 -19.77 9.21
CA TRP A 67 33.50 -18.54 9.80
C TRP A 67 34.97 -18.67 10.22
N GLN A 68 35.66 -17.54 10.16
CA GLN A 68 37.03 -17.37 10.63
C GLN A 68 37.13 -16.12 11.53
N LEU A 69 37.21 -16.31 12.85
CA LEU A 69 37.38 -15.25 13.84
C LEU A 69 38.85 -14.83 13.95
N HIS A 70 39.11 -13.53 13.88
CA HIS A 70 40.48 -13.02 13.92
C HIS A 70 40.92 -12.73 15.37
N PHE A 71 42.04 -13.33 15.79
CA PHE A 71 42.56 -13.20 17.16
C PHE A 71 43.13 -11.82 17.48
N LYS A 72 43.93 -11.23 16.58
CA LYS A 72 44.61 -9.95 16.82
C LYS A 72 43.63 -8.79 17.11
N PRO A 73 42.56 -8.59 16.32
CA PRO A 73 41.55 -7.58 16.64
C PRO A 73 40.89 -7.77 18.00
N LEU A 74 40.76 -9.02 18.48
CA LEU A 74 40.14 -9.32 19.77
C LEU A 74 40.96 -8.78 20.95
N LEU A 75 42.30 -8.82 20.84
CA LEU A 75 43.20 -8.21 21.84
C LEU A 75 43.04 -6.69 21.92
N GLU A 76 42.59 -6.07 20.83
CA GLU A 76 42.28 -4.64 20.73
C GLU A 76 40.82 -4.33 21.10
N GLY A 77 40.07 -5.31 21.60
CA GLY A 77 38.65 -5.18 21.96
C GLY A 77 37.69 -5.20 20.77
N ARG A 78 38.17 -5.49 19.55
CA ARG A 78 37.37 -5.56 18.33
C ARG A 78 37.02 -7.00 17.98
N ARG A 79 35.78 -7.26 17.56
CA ARG A 79 35.33 -8.59 17.15
C ARG A 79 35.18 -8.62 15.64
N VAL A 80 36.13 -9.25 14.96
CA VAL A 80 36.20 -9.32 13.50
C VAL A 80 36.19 -10.78 13.08
N ALA A 81 35.28 -11.16 12.18
CA ALA A 81 35.20 -12.50 11.63
C ALA A 81 34.90 -12.46 10.13
N ASP A 82 35.63 -13.22 9.34
CA ASP A 82 35.23 -13.52 7.97
C ASP A 82 34.13 -14.59 8.01
N PHE A 83 33.16 -14.49 7.11
CA PHE A 83 32.09 -15.45 6.99
C PHE A 83 31.79 -15.79 5.53
N SER A 84 31.30 -17.01 5.32
CA SER A 84 30.72 -17.46 4.07
C SER A 84 29.48 -18.28 4.37
N ILE A 85 28.37 -17.92 3.74
CA ILE A 85 27.11 -18.64 3.77
C ILE A 85 26.90 -19.24 2.39
N ALA A 86 26.66 -20.55 2.35
CA ALA A 86 26.35 -21.28 1.13
C ALA A 86 25.04 -22.05 1.30
N GLY A 87 23.97 -21.57 0.67
CA GLY A 87 22.68 -22.25 0.62
C GLY A 87 21.87 -21.88 -0.60
N ASP A 88 20.75 -22.56 -0.76
CA ASP A 88 19.80 -22.30 -1.85
C ASP A 88 19.03 -20.99 -1.63
N ALA A 89 18.75 -20.66 -0.37
CA ALA A 89 18.03 -19.44 0.00
C ALA A 89 18.93 -18.20 0.09
N LEU A 90 20.22 -18.38 0.36
CA LEU A 90 21.19 -17.30 0.48
C LEU A 90 22.61 -17.80 0.22
N LYS A 91 23.34 -17.09 -0.64
CA LYS A 91 24.80 -17.14 -0.72
C LYS A 91 25.31 -15.78 -0.29
N ALA A 92 26.21 -15.72 0.68
CA ALA A 92 26.75 -14.45 1.14
C ALA A 92 28.16 -14.62 1.70
N GLN A 93 29.02 -13.63 1.53
CA GLN A 93 30.36 -13.64 2.10
C GLN A 93 30.83 -12.21 2.40
N GLY A 94 31.75 -12.09 3.36
CA GLY A 94 32.36 -10.81 3.73
C GLY A 94 33.03 -10.88 5.09
N THR A 95 33.44 -9.72 5.60
CA THR A 95 34.06 -9.57 6.92
C THR A 95 33.10 -8.83 7.84
N LEU A 96 32.70 -9.46 8.94
CA LEU A 96 31.85 -8.89 9.97
C LEU A 96 32.69 -8.32 11.11
N THR A 97 32.56 -7.01 11.34
CA THR A 97 33.05 -6.31 12.54
C THR A 97 31.89 -5.95 13.46
N ARG A 98 31.86 -6.50 14.68
CA ARG A 98 30.84 -6.15 15.69
C ARG A 98 31.33 -5.06 16.64
N SER A 99 30.60 -3.95 16.70
CA SER A 99 30.86 -2.83 17.62
C SER A 99 29.58 -2.39 18.35
N PRO A 100 29.67 -1.58 19.42
CA PRO A 100 28.49 -0.95 20.02
C PRO A 100 27.74 -0.01 19.08
N ALA A 101 28.40 0.52 18.04
CA ALA A 101 27.79 1.38 17.03
C ALA A 101 27.06 0.59 15.91
N GLY A 102 27.09 -0.75 15.97
CA GLY A 102 26.46 -1.62 14.99
C GLY A 102 27.41 -2.70 14.44
N ASN A 103 26.84 -3.52 13.57
CA ASN A 103 27.53 -4.56 12.83
C ASN A 103 27.96 -4.00 11.48
N THR A 104 29.26 -3.97 11.21
CA THR A 104 29.81 -3.54 9.92
C THR A 104 30.22 -4.76 9.10
N PHE A 105 29.81 -4.79 7.84
CA PHE A 105 30.09 -5.84 6.87
C PHE A 105 30.95 -5.24 5.77
N ASP A 106 32.22 -5.61 5.72
CA ASP A 106 33.17 -5.16 4.72
C ASP A 106 33.33 -6.21 3.61
N ASN A 107 33.53 -5.75 2.38
CA ASN A 107 33.63 -6.61 1.17
C ASN A 107 32.45 -7.58 1.05
N LEU A 108 31.24 -7.10 1.34
CA LEU A 108 30.04 -7.90 1.32
C LEU A 108 29.66 -8.22 -0.13
N SER A 109 29.39 -9.50 -0.40
CA SER A 109 28.68 -9.92 -1.60
C SER A 109 27.61 -10.93 -1.23
N PHE A 110 26.44 -10.85 -1.87
CA PHE A 110 25.35 -11.77 -1.63
C PHE A 110 24.55 -12.06 -2.91
N SER A 111 23.87 -13.20 -2.93
CA SER A 111 22.90 -13.61 -3.94
C SER A 111 21.81 -14.46 -3.30
N LEU A 112 20.55 -14.19 -3.64
CA LEU A 112 19.39 -14.91 -3.15
C LEU A 112 18.25 -14.85 -4.17
N PRO A 113 17.40 -15.89 -4.26
CA PRO A 113 16.15 -15.80 -5.00
C PRO A 113 15.23 -14.71 -4.42
N ALA A 114 14.51 -13.99 -5.29
CA ALA A 114 13.57 -12.96 -4.88
C ALA A 114 12.45 -13.50 -3.98
N SER A 115 12.07 -14.77 -4.16
CA SER A 115 11.11 -15.47 -3.30
C SER A 115 11.61 -15.62 -1.85
N ALA A 116 12.91 -15.86 -1.66
CA ALA A 116 13.52 -15.90 -0.33
C ALA A 116 13.50 -14.50 0.31
N ALA A 117 13.87 -13.46 -0.45
CA ALA A 117 13.83 -12.07 0.02
C ALA A 117 12.41 -11.61 0.39
N ALA A 118 11.41 -11.90 -0.44
CA ALA A 118 10.00 -11.59 -0.18
C ALA A 118 9.53 -12.26 1.11
N GLY A 119 9.94 -13.51 1.33
CA GLY A 119 9.71 -14.20 2.58
C GLY A 119 10.31 -13.45 3.78
N MET A 120 11.58 -13.07 3.72
CA MET A 120 12.30 -12.41 4.83
C MET A 120 11.69 -11.05 5.19
N LEU A 121 11.19 -10.32 4.19
CA LEU A 121 10.57 -9.00 4.35
C LEU A 121 9.07 -9.06 4.66
N HIS A 122 8.47 -10.25 4.77
CA HIS A 122 7.02 -10.45 4.89
C HIS A 122 6.24 -9.73 3.79
N PHE A 123 6.78 -9.74 2.57
CA PHE A 123 6.12 -9.15 1.42
C PHE A 123 4.95 -10.05 0.96
N GLU A 124 3.75 -9.46 0.91
CA GLU A 124 2.54 -10.12 0.44
C GLU A 124 2.52 -10.10 -1.09
N GLY A 125 3.12 -11.12 -1.72
CA GLY A 125 3.08 -11.30 -3.18
C GLY A 125 4.13 -12.28 -3.69
N LYS A 126 3.91 -12.78 -4.91
CA LYS A 126 4.86 -13.68 -5.58
C LYS A 126 5.98 -12.84 -6.21
N ALA A 127 7.19 -12.97 -5.69
CA ALA A 127 8.39 -12.36 -6.27
C ALA A 127 9.27 -13.46 -6.88
N GLU A 128 9.73 -13.25 -8.11
CA GLU A 128 10.62 -14.19 -8.82
C GLU A 128 11.82 -13.45 -9.41
N GLY A 129 12.82 -14.21 -9.82
CA GLY A 129 14.13 -13.71 -10.28
C GLY A 129 15.19 -13.81 -9.19
N ASP A 130 16.39 -13.34 -9.52
CA ASP A 130 17.57 -13.46 -8.68
C ASP A 130 18.03 -12.08 -8.21
N ILE A 131 18.18 -11.91 -6.91
CA ILE A 131 18.71 -10.69 -6.29
C ILE A 131 20.17 -10.93 -5.97
N GLN A 132 21.03 -10.03 -6.41
CA GLN A 132 22.46 -10.04 -6.12
C GLN A 132 22.93 -8.65 -5.72
N GLY A 133 23.90 -8.58 -4.82
CA GLY A 133 24.40 -7.29 -4.39
C GLY A 133 25.80 -7.36 -3.82
N THR A 134 26.46 -6.21 -3.83
CA THR A 134 27.81 -6.01 -3.30
C THR A 134 27.87 -4.71 -2.53
N ALA A 135 28.70 -4.64 -1.50
CA ALA A 135 29.03 -3.41 -0.81
C ALA A 135 30.47 -3.48 -0.30
N SER A 136 31.23 -2.40 -0.51
CA SER A 136 32.59 -2.30 0.04
C SER A 136 32.53 -2.20 1.56
N SER A 137 31.53 -1.50 2.11
CA SER A 137 31.22 -1.51 3.55
C SER A 137 29.74 -1.21 3.79
N LEU A 138 29.10 -1.95 4.71
CA LEU A 138 27.72 -1.75 5.15
C LEU A 138 27.65 -1.84 6.68
N THR A 139 27.24 -0.76 7.34
CA THR A 139 26.97 -0.76 8.78
C THR A 139 25.48 -0.84 9.05
N LEU A 140 25.08 -1.84 9.83
CA LEU A 140 23.73 -2.03 10.33
C LEU A 140 23.67 -1.76 11.83
N LEU A 141 22.75 -0.89 12.25
CA LEU A 141 22.38 -0.69 13.65
C LEU A 141 20.95 -1.17 13.86
N ASP A 142 20.78 -2.21 14.68
CA ASP A 142 19.48 -2.85 14.95
C ASP A 142 18.71 -3.21 13.65
N GLY A 143 19.44 -3.74 12.67
CA GLY A 143 18.90 -4.16 11.37
C GLY A 143 18.67 -3.03 10.36
N TRP A 144 18.89 -1.77 10.74
CA TRP A 144 18.75 -0.63 9.83
C TRP A 144 20.12 -0.18 9.28
N PRO A 145 20.25 0.08 7.96
CA PRO A 145 21.49 0.58 7.40
C PRO A 145 21.74 2.03 7.80
N THR A 146 22.89 2.28 8.44
CA THR A 146 23.31 3.62 8.89
C THR A 146 24.49 4.16 8.10
N GLN A 147 25.30 3.27 7.52
CA GLN A 147 26.36 3.59 6.57
C GLN A 147 26.41 2.52 5.48
N LEU A 148 26.68 2.93 4.25
CA LEU A 148 26.85 2.07 3.08
C LEU A 148 27.82 2.74 2.10
N ARG A 149 28.80 2.01 1.60
CA ARG A 149 29.82 2.50 0.65
C ARG A 149 29.86 1.59 -0.57
N GLU A 150 29.80 2.20 -1.77
CA GLU A 150 29.81 1.48 -3.05
C GLU A 150 28.78 0.34 -3.12
N GLY A 151 27.61 0.55 -2.51
CA GLY A 151 26.53 -0.43 -2.50
C GLY A 151 25.92 -0.56 -3.89
N LYS A 152 25.86 -1.79 -4.41
CA LYS A 152 25.18 -2.11 -5.66
C LYS A 152 24.25 -3.29 -5.43
N LEU A 153 23.05 -3.19 -5.95
CA LEU A 153 22.05 -4.25 -5.93
C LEU A 153 21.48 -4.40 -7.33
N ARG A 154 21.29 -5.63 -7.76
CA ARG A 154 20.61 -5.97 -9.00
C ARG A 154 19.60 -7.06 -8.72
N TRP A 155 18.38 -6.87 -9.18
CA TRP A 155 17.37 -7.91 -9.30
C TRP A 155 17.20 -8.25 -10.77
N ASP A 156 17.72 -9.41 -11.17
CA ASP A 156 17.66 -9.92 -12.54
C ASP A 156 16.41 -10.76 -12.77
N LYS A 157 15.81 -10.63 -13.96
CA LYS A 157 14.52 -11.28 -14.33
C LYS A 157 13.45 -11.03 -13.27
N ALA A 158 13.36 -9.79 -12.81
CA ALA A 158 12.46 -9.37 -11.76
C ALA A 158 11.02 -9.56 -12.21
N LYS A 159 10.26 -10.37 -11.48
CA LYS A 159 8.82 -10.55 -11.70
C LYS A 159 8.09 -10.35 -10.39
N LEU A 160 7.00 -9.59 -10.44
CA LEU A 160 6.11 -9.37 -9.30
C LEU A 160 4.68 -9.74 -9.69
N ALA A 161 4.10 -10.68 -8.96
CA ALA A 161 2.89 -11.39 -9.36
C ALA A 161 3.05 -11.94 -10.80
N GLU A 162 2.23 -11.50 -11.74
CA GLU A 162 2.34 -11.87 -13.15
C GLU A 162 3.08 -10.84 -14.02
N THR A 163 3.55 -9.74 -13.43
CA THR A 163 4.16 -8.64 -14.19
C THR A 163 5.68 -8.80 -14.24
N ASP A 164 6.23 -8.88 -15.46
CA ASP A 164 7.66 -8.78 -15.72
C ASP A 164 8.13 -7.33 -15.54
N LEU A 165 9.10 -7.11 -14.65
CA LEU A 165 9.70 -5.81 -14.33
C LEU A 165 11.07 -5.62 -15.01
N GLY A 166 11.56 -6.64 -15.73
CA GLY A 166 12.87 -6.63 -16.39
C GLY A 166 14.01 -6.81 -15.39
N ALA A 167 15.01 -5.93 -15.45
CA ALA A 167 16.08 -5.88 -14.48
C ALA A 167 16.00 -4.59 -13.66
N ILE A 168 16.18 -4.69 -12.34
CA ILE A 168 16.16 -3.55 -11.43
C ILE A 168 17.56 -3.39 -10.86
N ASP A 169 18.18 -2.24 -11.11
CA ASP A 169 19.48 -1.89 -10.57
C ASP A 169 19.32 -0.76 -9.54
N ALA A 170 20.01 -0.91 -8.42
CA ALA A 170 20.11 0.12 -7.41
C ALA A 170 21.55 0.33 -6.99
N ALA A 171 21.93 1.60 -6.81
CA ALA A 171 23.25 1.97 -6.32
C ALA A 171 23.07 2.89 -5.11
N PHE A 172 23.87 2.69 -4.07
CA PHE A 172 23.77 3.40 -2.82
C PHE A 172 25.16 3.80 -2.30
N ASP A 173 25.26 5.02 -1.78
CA ASP A 173 26.42 5.47 -1.02
C ASP A 173 25.98 6.40 0.11
N THR A 174 26.82 6.52 1.13
CA THR A 174 26.58 7.44 2.23
C THR A 174 27.03 8.82 1.79
N ALA A 175 26.08 9.73 1.68
CA ALA A 175 26.36 11.12 1.35
C ALA A 175 27.05 11.84 2.51
N ALA A 176 27.65 12.99 2.21
CA ALA A 176 28.36 13.82 3.20
C ALA A 176 27.47 14.31 4.36
N ASP A 177 26.15 14.30 4.17
CA ASP A 177 25.16 14.64 5.19
C ASP A 177 24.83 13.48 6.16
N GLY A 178 25.52 12.33 6.01
CA GLY A 178 25.37 11.14 6.85
C GLY A 178 24.18 10.25 6.48
N ASN A 179 23.42 10.60 5.45
CA ASN A 179 22.32 9.78 4.96
C ASN A 179 22.79 8.85 3.85
N ILE A 180 22.17 7.68 3.73
CA ILE A 180 22.43 6.79 2.60
C ILE A 180 21.56 7.27 1.44
N ALA A 181 22.19 7.78 0.39
CA ALA A 181 21.54 8.16 -0.84
C ALA A 181 21.70 7.02 -1.86
N GLY A 182 20.66 6.77 -2.64
CA GLY A 182 20.75 5.82 -3.73
C GLY A 182 19.84 6.15 -4.89
N THR A 183 20.10 5.50 -6.00
CA THR A 183 19.32 5.59 -7.23
C THR A 183 18.71 4.24 -7.53
N LEU A 184 17.47 4.23 -7.96
CA LEU A 184 16.75 3.06 -8.44
C LEU A 184 16.44 3.25 -9.92
N LYS A 185 16.70 2.22 -10.72
CA LYS A 185 16.38 2.19 -12.15
C LYS A 185 15.94 0.80 -12.53
N ASN A 186 14.90 0.70 -13.34
CA ASN A 186 14.61 -0.54 -14.04
C ASN A 186 14.93 -0.43 -15.55
N THR A 187 15.20 -1.58 -16.16
CA THR A 187 15.47 -1.71 -17.59
C THR A 187 14.72 -2.91 -18.14
N GLY A 188 13.92 -2.69 -19.19
CA GLY A 188 13.04 -3.71 -19.76
C GLY A 188 11.77 -3.95 -18.92
N GLY A 189 11.03 -5.01 -19.25
CA GLY A 189 9.76 -5.34 -18.60
C GLY A 189 8.59 -4.45 -19.00
N ALA A 190 7.44 -4.70 -18.38
CA ALA A 190 6.19 -3.98 -18.59
C ALA A 190 6.08 -2.68 -17.76
N ALA A 191 6.96 -2.51 -16.78
CA ALA A 191 7.06 -1.32 -15.93
C ALA A 191 8.26 -0.47 -16.35
N GLN A 192 8.22 0.83 -16.09
CA GLN A 192 9.36 1.73 -16.14
C GLN A 192 9.35 2.60 -14.90
N PHE A 193 10.47 2.75 -14.21
CA PHE A 193 10.64 3.63 -13.08
C PHE A 193 12.10 3.98 -12.84
N ASN A 194 12.32 5.24 -12.49
CA ASN A 194 13.63 5.75 -12.08
C ASN A 194 13.42 6.78 -10.99
N GLY A 195 14.20 6.71 -9.91
CA GLY A 195 14.11 7.67 -8.83
C GLY A 195 15.29 7.59 -7.87
N ALA A 196 15.30 8.49 -6.89
CA ALA A 196 16.26 8.51 -5.82
C ALA A 196 15.62 8.07 -4.51
N ILE A 197 16.38 7.34 -3.70
CA ILE A 197 16.01 6.87 -2.37
C ILE A 197 16.99 7.48 -1.38
N LYS A 198 16.51 7.99 -0.26
CA LYS A 198 17.35 8.43 0.85
C LYS A 198 16.91 7.74 2.13
N LEU A 199 17.85 7.10 2.81
CA LEU A 199 17.62 6.45 4.10
C LEU A 199 18.36 7.26 5.17
N LYS A 200 17.61 7.71 6.18
CA LYS A 200 18.17 8.44 7.31
C LYS A 200 18.52 7.49 8.45
N PRO A 201 19.53 7.81 9.28
CA PRO A 201 19.77 7.07 10.52
C PRO A 201 18.57 7.06 11.49
N SER A 202 17.67 8.05 11.38
CA SER A 202 16.39 8.11 12.11
C SER A 202 15.36 7.06 11.69
N ARG A 203 15.67 6.24 10.67
CA ARG A 203 14.76 5.29 10.00
C ARG A 203 13.66 5.94 9.18
N ASP A 204 13.84 7.20 8.81
CA ASP A 204 13.02 7.84 7.80
C ASP A 204 13.51 7.43 6.41
N LEU A 205 12.55 7.23 5.50
CA LEU A 205 12.79 6.93 4.11
C LEU A 205 12.23 8.06 3.26
N GLU A 206 13.04 8.60 2.36
CA GLU A 206 12.58 9.54 1.33
C GLU A 206 12.68 8.91 -0.06
N LEU A 207 11.66 9.15 -0.87
CA LEU A 207 11.68 8.90 -2.30
C LEU A 207 11.62 10.25 -3.01
N ASN A 208 12.55 10.51 -3.91
CA ASN A 208 12.65 11.76 -4.64
C ASN A 208 12.74 11.50 -6.14
N ASP A 209 12.16 12.39 -6.93
CA ASP A 209 12.25 12.39 -8.39
C ASP A 209 11.92 11.03 -9.03
N LEU A 210 10.97 10.30 -8.45
CA LEU A 210 10.55 8.99 -8.94
C LEU A 210 9.59 9.19 -10.12
N SER A 211 10.12 9.06 -11.33
CA SER A 211 9.32 8.82 -12.53
C SER A 211 8.85 7.37 -12.57
N TYR A 212 7.61 7.13 -12.95
CA TYR A 212 7.07 5.78 -13.08
C TYR A 212 6.05 5.69 -14.21
N LYS A 213 5.91 4.50 -14.78
CA LYS A 213 4.93 4.08 -15.77
C LYS A 213 4.72 2.59 -15.59
N LEU A 214 3.56 2.22 -15.06
CA LEU A 214 3.27 0.88 -14.53
C LEU A 214 1.94 0.38 -15.10
N PRO A 215 1.80 -0.91 -15.42
CA PRO A 215 0.50 -1.50 -15.69
C PRO A 215 -0.41 -1.38 -14.47
N ALA A 216 -1.67 -1.00 -14.63
CA ALA A 216 -2.61 -0.86 -13.50
C ALA A 216 -2.77 -2.14 -12.63
N PRO A 217 -2.70 -3.38 -13.17
CA PRO A 217 -2.68 -4.59 -12.35
C PRO A 217 -1.49 -4.68 -11.39
N LEU A 218 -0.32 -4.16 -11.79
CA LEU A 218 0.86 -4.09 -10.93
C LEU A 218 0.63 -3.10 -9.78
N ALA A 219 0.06 -1.92 -10.08
CA ALA A 219 -0.28 -0.94 -9.05
C ALA A 219 -1.29 -1.52 -8.03
N ALA A 220 -2.30 -2.27 -8.48
CA ALA A 220 -3.23 -2.96 -7.58
C ALA A 220 -2.52 -3.95 -6.64
N THR A 221 -1.50 -4.66 -7.13
CA THR A 221 -0.67 -5.55 -6.33
C THR A 221 0.14 -4.78 -5.28
N LEU A 222 0.83 -3.71 -5.69
CA LEU A 222 1.66 -2.88 -4.80
C LEU A 222 0.83 -2.20 -3.70
N LEU A 223 -0.38 -1.76 -4.05
CA LEU A 223 -1.33 -1.11 -3.13
C LEU A 223 -2.16 -2.12 -2.31
N ARG A 224 -1.92 -3.43 -2.47
CA ARG A 224 -2.62 -4.51 -1.75
C ARG A 224 -4.14 -4.44 -1.93
N MET A 225 -4.59 -4.31 -3.17
CA MET A 225 -6.00 -4.30 -3.55
C MET A 225 -6.39 -5.61 -4.26
N PRO A 226 -6.44 -6.77 -3.56
CA PRO A 226 -6.58 -8.09 -4.18
C PRO A 226 -7.90 -8.30 -4.93
N ASN A 227 -8.94 -7.55 -4.56
CA ASN A 227 -10.26 -7.63 -5.19
C ASN A 227 -10.45 -6.60 -6.31
N ALA A 228 -9.50 -5.66 -6.48
CA ALA A 228 -9.57 -4.67 -7.54
C ALA A 228 -8.92 -5.23 -8.81
N LYS A 229 -9.70 -5.37 -9.89
CA LYS A 229 -9.11 -5.53 -11.22
C LYS A 229 -9.04 -4.15 -11.86
N LEU A 230 -7.85 -3.60 -11.89
CA LEU A 230 -7.56 -2.33 -12.55
C LEU A 230 -6.96 -2.63 -13.93
N THR A 231 -7.40 -1.91 -14.94
CA THR A 231 -6.85 -2.00 -16.30
C THR A 231 -6.28 -0.65 -16.73
N GLY A 232 -5.58 -0.61 -17.86
CA GLY A 232 -4.88 0.57 -18.33
C GLY A 232 -3.46 0.71 -17.75
N GLU A 233 -2.91 1.91 -17.87
CA GLU A 233 -1.53 2.22 -17.50
C GLU A 233 -1.50 3.42 -16.56
N ILE A 234 -0.65 3.37 -15.54
CA ILE A 234 -0.49 4.42 -14.55
C ILE A 234 0.92 4.99 -14.66
N ASP A 235 1.04 6.23 -15.08
CA ASP A 235 2.29 6.98 -15.13
C ASP A 235 2.27 8.23 -14.28
N GLY A 236 3.44 8.80 -14.02
CA GLY A 236 3.55 10.08 -13.35
C GLY A 236 4.93 10.31 -12.76
N GLN A 237 4.99 11.35 -11.95
CA GLN A 237 6.16 11.76 -11.24
C GLN A 237 5.82 11.98 -9.77
N LEU A 238 6.53 11.25 -8.93
CA LEU A 238 6.60 11.48 -7.52
C LEU A 238 7.80 12.36 -7.22
N ALA A 239 7.56 13.65 -7.03
CA ALA A 239 8.62 14.62 -6.75
C ALA A 239 9.26 14.35 -5.38
N HIS A 240 8.43 14.05 -4.37
CA HIS A 240 8.90 13.79 -3.01
C HIS A 240 7.89 12.93 -2.23
N ILE A 241 8.36 11.93 -1.50
CA ILE A 241 7.64 11.31 -0.38
C ILE A 241 8.60 11.20 0.80
N LEU A 242 8.10 11.51 1.99
CA LEU A 242 8.75 11.19 3.27
C LEU A 242 7.90 10.17 4.05
N LEU A 243 8.44 8.98 4.26
CA LEU A 243 7.89 7.97 5.15
C LEU A 243 8.63 8.02 6.48
N ARG A 244 7.91 8.34 7.57
CA ARG A 244 8.43 8.18 8.93
C ARG A 244 8.14 6.77 9.43
N SER A 245 9.04 6.24 10.25
CA SER A 245 8.94 4.87 10.76
C SER A 245 7.56 4.57 11.38
N GLY A 246 6.80 3.66 10.77
CA GLY A 246 5.53 3.15 11.29
C GLY A 246 4.31 4.05 11.10
N SER A 247 4.39 5.14 10.32
CA SER A 247 3.26 6.05 10.07
C SER A 247 2.87 6.10 8.59
N ALA A 248 1.74 6.77 8.31
CA ALA A 248 1.39 7.20 6.95
C ALA A 248 2.48 8.17 6.39
N PRO A 249 2.50 8.43 5.07
CA PRO A 249 3.40 9.42 4.48
C PRO A 249 3.25 10.76 5.20
N ALA A 250 4.36 11.28 5.73
CA ALA A 250 4.39 12.58 6.41
C ALA A 250 4.37 13.72 5.38
N GLU A 251 5.06 13.52 4.26
CA GLU A 251 5.09 14.43 3.13
C GLU A 251 4.90 13.65 1.83
N ALA A 252 4.21 14.23 0.86
CA ALA A 252 4.00 13.63 -0.45
C ALA A 252 3.68 14.72 -1.48
N ARG A 253 4.44 14.77 -2.58
CA ARG A 253 4.20 15.64 -3.72
C ARG A 253 4.38 14.88 -5.01
N GLY A 254 3.43 15.05 -5.93
CA GLY A 254 3.54 14.45 -7.25
C GLY A 254 2.28 14.60 -8.08
N ASN A 255 2.31 13.90 -9.21
CA ASN A 255 1.18 13.69 -10.08
C ASN A 255 1.06 12.21 -10.45
N LEU A 256 -0.12 11.87 -10.95
CA LEU A 256 -0.46 10.55 -11.43
C LEU A 256 -1.44 10.73 -12.61
N HIS A 257 -1.18 10.01 -13.68
CA HIS A 257 -2.09 9.82 -14.80
C HIS A 257 -2.40 8.32 -14.90
N TRP A 258 -3.68 7.98 -14.92
CA TRP A 258 -4.15 6.64 -15.18
C TRP A 258 -4.87 6.65 -16.53
N ASN A 259 -4.15 6.20 -17.55
CA ASN A 259 -4.61 6.14 -18.94
C ASN A 259 -5.47 4.89 -19.16
N ASP A 260 -6.56 5.04 -19.89
CA ASP A 260 -7.54 3.97 -20.18
C ASP A 260 -8.01 3.26 -18.90
N ALA A 261 -8.34 4.07 -17.88
CA ALA A 261 -8.72 3.59 -16.56
C ALA A 261 -10.04 2.82 -16.61
N ALA A 262 -10.02 1.60 -16.10
CA ALA A 262 -11.24 0.85 -15.81
C ALA A 262 -11.10 -0.02 -14.58
N THR A 263 -12.26 -0.36 -14.02
CA THR A 263 -12.38 -1.32 -12.91
C THR A 263 -13.19 -2.52 -13.36
N ALA A 264 -12.91 -3.67 -12.76
CA ALA A 264 -13.45 -5.02 -13.03
C ALA A 264 -14.96 -5.17 -13.33
N SER A 265 -15.78 -4.15 -13.08
CA SER A 265 -17.25 -4.22 -13.11
C SER A 265 -17.90 -3.28 -14.11
N VAL A 266 -17.11 -2.56 -14.91
CA VAL A 266 -17.69 -1.60 -15.84
C VAL A 266 -16.81 -1.52 -17.09
N SER A 267 -17.45 -1.48 -18.26
CA SER A 267 -16.77 -1.41 -19.55
C SER A 267 -15.62 -0.40 -19.52
N HIS A 268 -14.54 -0.68 -20.26
CA HIS A 268 -13.31 0.13 -20.28
C HIS A 268 -13.56 1.63 -20.56
N GLU A 269 -14.71 1.97 -21.13
CA GLU A 269 -15.15 3.33 -21.44
C GLU A 269 -15.65 4.14 -20.24
N LEU A 270 -15.58 3.65 -18.99
CA LEU A 270 -16.25 4.37 -17.91
C LEU A 270 -15.48 5.50 -17.24
N LEU A 271 -14.21 5.29 -16.90
CA LEU A 271 -13.43 6.32 -16.21
C LEU A 271 -12.55 7.13 -17.17
N GLY A 272 -12.28 6.63 -18.37
CA GLY A 272 -11.40 7.32 -19.32
C GLY A 272 -10.00 7.53 -18.74
N ASN A 273 -9.43 8.72 -18.91
CA ASN A 273 -8.12 9.06 -18.36
C ASN A 273 -8.29 9.80 -17.03
N VAL A 274 -7.71 9.28 -15.95
CA VAL A 274 -7.77 9.92 -14.63
C VAL A 274 -6.47 10.68 -14.38
N GLU A 275 -6.56 11.95 -14.00
CA GLU A 275 -5.41 12.77 -13.62
C GLU A 275 -5.55 13.21 -12.17
N ALA A 276 -4.50 13.00 -11.39
CA ALA A 276 -4.41 13.45 -10.01
C ALA A 276 -3.13 14.24 -9.79
N THR A 277 -3.23 15.31 -9.01
CA THR A 277 -2.07 15.99 -8.40
C THR A 277 -2.19 15.89 -6.90
N PHE A 278 -1.07 15.96 -6.20
CA PHE A 278 -1.04 15.97 -4.74
C PHE A 278 0.18 16.69 -4.19
N ASP A 279 0.00 17.33 -3.05
CA ASP A 279 1.04 17.94 -2.22
C ASP A 279 0.71 17.73 -0.74
N THR A 280 1.69 17.98 0.12
CA THR A 280 1.50 17.97 1.57
C THR A 280 0.56 19.09 1.98
N ALA A 281 -0.49 18.72 2.72
CA ALA A 281 -1.44 19.70 3.25
C ALA A 281 -0.83 20.47 4.44
N ALA A 282 -1.18 21.75 4.57
CA ALA A 282 -0.63 22.63 5.61
C ALA A 282 -0.93 22.16 7.05
N ASP A 283 -2.04 21.45 7.25
CA ASP A 283 -2.46 20.88 8.53
C ASP A 283 -2.11 19.39 8.68
N GLY A 284 -1.24 18.89 7.80
CA GLY A 284 -0.84 17.49 7.76
C GLY A 284 -1.73 16.63 6.85
N GLY A 285 -1.16 15.50 6.41
CA GLY A 285 -1.78 14.65 5.39
C GLY A 285 -1.45 15.12 3.97
N VAL A 286 -2.27 14.68 3.01
CA VAL A 286 -2.02 14.90 1.58
C VAL A 286 -3.29 15.46 0.95
N ALA A 287 -3.16 16.50 0.14
CA ALA A 287 -4.29 17.11 -0.56
C ALA A 287 -3.93 17.39 -2.01
N GLY A 288 -4.93 17.51 -2.86
CA GLY A 288 -4.70 17.65 -4.29
C GLY A 288 -5.96 17.82 -5.10
N THR A 289 -5.80 17.66 -6.41
CA THR A 289 -6.92 17.65 -7.36
C THR A 289 -7.04 16.28 -7.98
N LEU A 290 -8.27 15.87 -8.27
CA LEU A 290 -8.60 14.69 -9.03
C LEU A 290 -9.54 15.12 -10.14
N LYS A 291 -9.26 14.72 -11.36
CA LYS A 291 -10.21 14.83 -12.46
C LYS A 291 -10.10 13.60 -13.35
N ASN A 292 -11.13 13.31 -14.12
CA ASN A 292 -10.99 12.41 -15.24
C ASN A 292 -11.52 13.05 -16.53
N ALA A 293 -10.90 12.68 -17.63
CA ALA A 293 -11.18 13.15 -18.98
C ALA A 293 -11.56 11.96 -19.86
N GLY A 294 -12.66 12.12 -20.60
CA GLY A 294 -13.24 11.03 -21.35
C GLY A 294 -14.01 10.05 -20.47
N GLY A 295 -14.47 8.97 -21.09
CA GLY A 295 -15.39 8.01 -20.50
C GLY A 295 -16.81 8.56 -20.25
N SER A 296 -17.73 7.67 -19.88
CA SER A 296 -19.13 8.04 -19.61
C SER A 296 -19.37 8.61 -18.22
N ALA A 297 -18.49 8.32 -17.26
CA ALA A 297 -18.49 8.99 -15.96
C ALA A 297 -17.40 10.08 -15.92
N GLN A 298 -17.72 11.23 -15.35
CA GLN A 298 -16.83 12.36 -15.13
C GLN A 298 -16.84 12.74 -13.65
N LEU A 299 -15.68 13.12 -13.15
CA LEU A 299 -15.40 13.56 -11.81
C LEU A 299 -14.35 14.66 -11.91
N ALA A 300 -14.58 15.76 -11.21
CA ALA A 300 -13.54 16.72 -10.88
C ALA A 300 -13.74 17.14 -9.42
N ALA A 301 -12.70 17.09 -8.60
CA ALA A 301 -12.76 17.44 -7.19
C ALA A 301 -11.41 17.87 -6.66
N LYS A 302 -11.42 18.69 -5.61
CA LYS A 302 -10.28 18.80 -4.69
C LYS A 302 -10.42 17.71 -3.65
N TRP A 303 -9.38 16.94 -3.41
CA TRP A 303 -9.40 15.89 -2.40
C TRP A 303 -8.39 16.17 -1.30
N LYS A 304 -8.66 15.63 -0.12
CA LYS A 304 -7.75 15.65 1.01
C LYS A 304 -7.87 14.34 1.79
N LEU A 305 -6.73 13.74 2.07
CA LEU A 305 -6.59 12.63 3.00
C LEU A 305 -5.97 13.16 4.29
N GLY A 306 -6.81 13.32 5.31
CA GLY A 306 -6.38 13.79 6.63
C GLY A 306 -5.54 12.76 7.39
N ALA A 307 -4.88 13.19 8.47
CA ALA A 307 -4.13 12.31 9.35
C ALA A 307 -5.01 11.22 10.01
N ASP A 308 -6.31 11.48 10.13
CA ASP A 308 -7.36 10.56 10.59
C ASP A 308 -7.81 9.55 9.53
N ARG A 309 -7.20 9.58 8.33
CA ARG A 309 -7.56 8.78 7.14
C ARG A 309 -8.97 9.04 6.61
N ALA A 310 -9.59 10.18 6.96
CA ALA A 310 -10.81 10.61 6.30
C ALA A 310 -10.47 11.13 4.89
N LEU A 311 -11.22 10.66 3.88
CA LEU A 311 -11.14 11.20 2.53
C LEU A 311 -12.19 12.29 2.38
N GLU A 312 -11.74 13.54 2.27
CA GLU A 312 -12.59 14.69 2.00
C GLU A 312 -12.52 15.05 0.52
N LEU A 313 -13.67 15.26 -0.11
CA LEU A 313 -13.83 15.81 -1.45
C LEU A 313 -14.52 17.17 -1.30
N ASN A 314 -13.94 18.21 -1.88
CA ASN A 314 -14.44 19.57 -1.89
C ASN A 314 -14.60 20.04 -3.34
N ASP A 315 -15.60 20.90 -3.57
CA ASP A 315 -15.94 21.42 -4.90
C ASP A 315 -16.06 20.29 -5.95
N ALA A 316 -16.68 19.17 -5.55
CA ALA A 316 -16.74 17.97 -6.37
C ALA A 316 -17.90 18.03 -7.36
N THR A 317 -17.58 17.95 -8.64
CA THR A 317 -18.54 17.81 -9.75
C THR A 317 -18.49 16.39 -10.28
N LEU A 318 -19.64 15.76 -10.43
CA LEU A 318 -19.81 14.39 -10.89
C LEU A 318 -20.80 14.37 -12.06
N LYS A 319 -20.53 13.57 -13.07
CA LYS A 319 -21.51 13.24 -14.13
C LYS A 319 -21.41 11.76 -14.43
N PHE A 320 -22.52 11.04 -14.51
CA PHE A 320 -22.46 9.62 -14.86
C PHE A 320 -23.80 9.10 -15.35
N PRO A 321 -23.82 8.05 -16.19
CA PRO A 321 -25.05 7.42 -16.61
C PRO A 321 -25.70 6.69 -15.43
N ALA A 322 -27.00 6.87 -15.25
CA ALA A 322 -27.76 6.28 -14.15
C ALA A 322 -27.74 4.74 -14.17
N SER A 323 -27.43 4.12 -15.31
CA SER A 323 -27.27 2.67 -15.45
C SER A 323 -26.24 2.09 -14.45
N LEU A 324 -25.29 2.88 -13.97
CA LEU A 324 -24.34 2.51 -12.93
C LEU A 324 -24.96 2.32 -11.55
N LEU A 325 -26.14 2.87 -11.32
CA LEU A 325 -26.87 2.70 -10.08
C LEU A 325 -27.69 1.40 -10.09
N THR A 326 -27.87 0.75 -11.24
CA THR A 326 -28.66 -0.49 -11.36
C THR A 326 -28.23 -1.58 -10.38
N PRO A 327 -26.92 -1.88 -10.19
CA PRO A 327 -26.50 -2.90 -9.22
C PRO A 327 -26.81 -2.52 -7.76
N LEU A 328 -26.95 -1.23 -7.46
CA LEU A 328 -27.27 -0.73 -6.12
C LEU A 328 -28.77 -0.83 -5.82
N ILE A 329 -29.60 -0.80 -6.87
CA ILE A 329 -31.05 -0.94 -6.78
C ILE A 329 -31.35 -2.44 -6.77
N HIS A 330 -31.53 -3.00 -5.57
CA HIS A 330 -31.79 -4.43 -5.33
C HIS A 330 -33.19 -4.91 -5.78
N LEU A 331 -33.74 -4.34 -6.86
CA LEU A 331 -35.03 -4.71 -7.42
C LEU A 331 -34.82 -5.54 -8.70
N PRO A 332 -35.07 -6.85 -8.68
CA PRO A 332 -34.79 -7.72 -9.82
C PRO A 332 -35.64 -7.33 -11.05
N GLY A 333 -34.98 -7.23 -12.20
CA GLY A 333 -35.62 -6.88 -13.47
C GLY A 333 -35.95 -5.39 -13.64
N ILE A 334 -35.42 -4.53 -12.79
CA ILE A 334 -35.51 -3.07 -12.94
C ILE A 334 -34.15 -2.53 -13.40
N GLU A 335 -34.15 -1.91 -14.57
CA GLU A 335 -33.03 -1.13 -15.09
C GLU A 335 -33.35 0.36 -14.98
N VAL A 336 -32.35 1.15 -14.62
CA VAL A 336 -32.46 2.60 -14.54
C VAL A 336 -31.61 3.26 -15.62
N SER A 337 -32.13 4.33 -16.18
CA SER A 337 -31.49 5.07 -17.27
C SER A 337 -31.69 6.58 -17.11
N GLY A 338 -30.98 7.34 -17.94
CA GLY A 338 -30.81 8.79 -17.81
C GLY A 338 -29.40 9.13 -17.35
N ASP A 339 -29.17 10.42 -17.12
CA ASP A 339 -27.88 10.98 -16.75
C ASP A 339 -27.96 11.67 -15.39
N VAL A 340 -26.96 11.48 -14.55
CA VAL A 340 -26.89 12.07 -13.22
C VAL A 340 -25.77 13.08 -13.17
N ASP A 341 -26.12 14.34 -12.90
CA ASP A 341 -25.20 15.43 -12.61
C ASP A 341 -25.17 15.69 -11.11
N GLY A 342 -23.99 15.82 -10.53
CA GLY A 342 -23.78 16.02 -9.09
C GLY A 342 -22.85 17.17 -8.79
N ASN A 343 -23.19 17.98 -7.80
CA ASN A 343 -22.37 19.09 -7.31
C ASN A 343 -22.33 19.03 -5.78
N PHE A 344 -21.15 18.81 -5.23
CA PHE A 344 -20.93 18.69 -3.79
C PHE A 344 -19.95 19.76 -3.32
N ALA A 345 -20.41 20.64 -2.44
CA ALA A 345 -19.52 21.58 -1.77
C ALA A 345 -18.55 20.82 -0.85
N ARG A 346 -19.05 19.78 -0.16
CA ARG A 346 -18.25 18.91 0.70
C ARG A 346 -18.83 17.50 0.74
N LEU A 347 -17.94 16.50 0.66
CA LEU A 347 -18.24 15.09 0.87
C LEU A 347 -17.08 14.47 1.64
N ALA A 348 -17.31 13.99 2.87
CA ALA A 348 -16.29 13.34 3.68
C ALA A 348 -16.63 11.87 3.89
N LEU A 349 -15.76 10.97 3.47
CA LEU A 349 -15.94 9.52 3.51
C LEU A 349 -15.08 8.89 4.62
N ARG A 350 -15.68 7.97 5.38
CA ARG A 350 -15.00 7.17 6.43
C ARG A 350 -15.44 5.70 6.39
N ASP A 351 -14.63 4.83 7.00
CA ASP A 351 -14.97 3.43 7.31
C ASP A 351 -15.65 2.62 6.20
N GLY A 352 -15.03 2.53 5.03
CA GLY A 352 -15.57 1.77 3.90
C GLY A 352 -16.51 2.58 3.00
N LEU A 353 -16.19 3.86 2.78
CA LEU A 353 -16.88 4.80 1.88
C LEU A 353 -18.25 5.31 2.36
N TRP A 354 -18.62 5.13 3.63
CA TRP A 354 -19.83 5.77 4.15
C TRP A 354 -19.64 7.29 4.26
N PRO A 355 -20.60 8.11 3.78
CA PRO A 355 -20.55 9.56 3.97
C PRO A 355 -20.71 9.91 5.45
N SER A 356 -19.65 10.46 6.05
CA SER A 356 -19.70 11.08 7.39
C SER A 356 -20.16 12.54 7.33
N THR A 357 -20.02 13.19 6.17
CA THR A 357 -20.54 14.52 5.90
C THR A 357 -20.86 14.62 4.41
N VAL A 358 -22.00 15.20 4.06
CA VAL A 358 -22.39 15.53 2.70
C VAL A 358 -23.10 16.88 2.69
N ALA A 359 -22.73 17.72 1.72
CA ALA A 359 -23.42 18.95 1.40
C ALA A 359 -23.37 19.10 -0.12
N GLY A 360 -24.49 18.85 -0.78
CA GLY A 360 -24.52 18.85 -2.23
C GLY A 360 -25.89 18.61 -2.83
N LYS A 361 -25.90 18.54 -4.15
CA LYS A 361 -27.09 18.37 -4.96
C LYS A 361 -26.79 17.38 -6.08
N LEU A 362 -27.73 16.48 -6.33
CA LEU A 362 -27.76 15.62 -7.51
C LEU A 362 -28.97 16.01 -8.36
N VAL A 363 -28.83 15.97 -9.67
CA VAL A 363 -29.90 16.12 -10.64
C VAL A 363 -29.85 14.91 -11.56
N TRP A 364 -30.95 14.18 -11.63
CA TRP A 364 -31.10 13.04 -12.51
C TRP A 364 -32.02 13.43 -13.66
N HIS A 365 -31.44 13.54 -14.84
CA HIS A 365 -32.11 13.91 -16.08
C HIS A 365 -32.68 12.68 -16.79
N GLY A 366 -33.91 12.80 -17.29
CA GLY A 366 -34.54 11.78 -18.10
C GLY A 366 -34.68 10.45 -17.38
N VAL A 367 -35.06 10.48 -16.09
CA VAL A 367 -35.27 9.28 -15.27
C VAL A 367 -36.20 8.36 -16.02
N ALA A 368 -35.70 7.18 -16.37
CA ALA A 368 -36.51 6.14 -16.97
C ALA A 368 -36.20 4.80 -16.32
N VAL A 369 -37.29 4.12 -15.98
CA VAL A 369 -37.26 2.81 -15.35
C VAL A 369 -37.74 1.80 -16.38
N ALA A 370 -36.90 0.83 -16.69
CA ALA A 370 -37.20 -0.26 -17.61
C ALA A 370 -37.32 -1.58 -16.86
N GLY A 371 -38.20 -2.45 -17.35
CA GLY A 371 -38.56 -3.75 -16.77
C GLY A 371 -39.63 -4.39 -17.65
N ALA A 372 -40.72 -4.93 -17.07
CA ALA A 372 -41.86 -5.42 -17.86
C ALA A 372 -42.60 -4.32 -18.64
N ARG A 373 -42.44 -3.04 -18.26
CA ARG A 373 -42.92 -1.84 -18.95
C ARG A 373 -41.92 -0.70 -18.74
N GLN A 374 -41.69 0.10 -19.77
CA GLN A 374 -40.84 1.30 -19.67
C GLN A 374 -41.69 2.49 -19.19
N ALA A 375 -41.20 3.23 -18.21
CA ALA A 375 -41.81 4.47 -17.73
C ALA A 375 -40.75 5.56 -17.65
N THR A 376 -41.02 6.71 -18.27
CA THR A 376 -40.25 7.93 -18.10
C THR A 376 -40.87 8.73 -16.95
N LEU A 377 -40.05 9.11 -15.97
CA LEU A 377 -40.49 9.79 -14.74
C LEU A 377 -40.14 11.28 -14.76
N GLY A 378 -39.36 11.74 -15.74
CA GLY A 378 -38.96 13.14 -15.88
C GLY A 378 -37.61 13.42 -15.25
N ASP A 379 -37.44 14.63 -14.72
CA ASP A 379 -36.18 15.08 -14.12
C ASP A 379 -36.35 15.21 -12.61
N LEU A 380 -35.38 14.71 -11.84
CA LEU A 380 -35.41 14.71 -10.38
C LEU A 380 -34.22 15.46 -9.81
N GLU A 381 -34.44 16.17 -8.71
CA GLU A 381 -33.40 16.84 -7.94
C GLU A 381 -33.35 16.29 -6.53
N LEU A 382 -32.18 15.87 -6.08
CA LEU A 382 -31.93 15.44 -4.71
C LEU A 382 -30.95 16.40 -4.04
N ASN A 383 -31.43 17.15 -3.04
CA ASN A 383 -30.58 17.95 -2.17
C ASN A 383 -30.14 17.08 -0.99
N LEU A 384 -28.85 17.07 -0.68
CA LEU A 384 -28.22 16.21 0.32
C LEU A 384 -27.55 17.06 1.41
N GLY A 385 -27.74 16.67 2.66
CA GLY A 385 -27.17 17.30 3.83
C GLY A 385 -26.77 16.29 4.90
N THR A 386 -26.11 16.76 5.94
CA THR A 386 -25.82 15.98 7.15
C THR A 386 -26.40 16.70 8.35
N ASP A 387 -27.21 15.98 9.13
CA ASP A 387 -27.78 16.45 10.38
C ASP A 387 -26.71 16.49 11.49
N PRO A 388 -26.92 17.27 12.57
CA PRO A 388 -26.01 17.31 13.72
C PRO A 388 -25.80 15.96 14.42
N ASP A 389 -26.73 15.01 14.26
CA ASP A 389 -26.62 13.64 14.78
C ASP A 389 -25.77 12.72 13.89
N GLY A 390 -25.21 13.25 12.80
CA GLY A 390 -24.38 12.52 11.84
C GLY A 390 -25.17 11.72 10.80
N SER A 391 -26.49 11.76 10.83
CA SER A 391 -27.30 11.14 9.78
C SER A 391 -27.27 11.94 8.49
N ILE A 392 -27.34 11.23 7.37
CA ILE A 392 -27.45 11.80 6.04
C ILE A 392 -28.92 12.06 5.77
N ILE A 393 -29.26 13.29 5.43
CA ILE A 393 -30.61 13.70 5.06
C ILE A 393 -30.66 14.07 3.59
N GLY A 394 -31.83 13.91 2.98
CA GLY A 394 -32.06 14.49 1.67
C GLY A 394 -33.51 14.80 1.37
N VAL A 395 -33.69 15.76 0.46
CA VAL A 395 -34.97 16.24 -0.02
C VAL A 395 -35.01 16.04 -1.53
N LEU A 396 -35.97 15.24 -1.97
CA LEU A 396 -36.22 14.90 -3.36
C LEU A 396 -37.31 15.81 -3.90
N ASN A 397 -36.96 16.58 -4.93
CA ASN A 397 -37.83 17.49 -5.64
C ASN A 397 -37.99 17.02 -7.09
N ASP A 398 -39.20 17.23 -7.62
CA ASP A 398 -39.51 17.05 -9.02
C ASP A 398 -39.18 18.32 -9.83
N LEU A 399 -38.50 18.17 -10.96
CA LEU A 399 -38.16 19.25 -11.88
C LEU A 399 -39.04 19.29 -13.15
N GLY A 400 -40.00 18.38 -13.26
CA GLY A 400 -40.90 18.26 -14.40
C GLY A 400 -41.06 16.82 -14.88
N GLY A 401 -42.05 16.59 -15.74
CA GLY A 401 -42.37 15.26 -16.28
C GLY A 401 -43.74 14.76 -15.85
N PRO A 402 -44.09 13.50 -16.18
CA PRO A 402 -45.44 12.98 -16.00
C PRO A 402 -45.74 12.52 -14.56
N LEU A 403 -44.72 12.50 -13.69
CA LEU A 403 -44.85 12.20 -12.26
C LEU A 403 -44.41 13.41 -11.45
N GLN A 404 -45.24 13.83 -10.50
CA GLN A 404 -44.85 14.74 -9.44
C GLN A 404 -44.40 13.95 -8.22
N ILE A 405 -43.23 14.29 -7.68
CA ILE A 405 -42.64 13.64 -6.51
C ILE A 405 -42.06 14.68 -5.56
N ASN A 406 -42.44 14.55 -4.28
CA ASN A 406 -41.83 15.27 -3.18
C ASN A 406 -41.49 14.26 -2.11
N GLY A 407 -40.21 14.14 -1.76
CA GLY A 407 -39.77 13.14 -0.81
C GLY A 407 -38.70 13.64 0.12
N THR A 408 -38.55 12.93 1.24
CA THR A 408 -37.48 13.13 2.20
C THR A 408 -36.92 11.79 2.57
N PHE A 409 -35.61 11.71 2.80
CA PHE A 409 -35.01 10.55 3.41
C PHE A 409 -34.01 10.96 4.50
N LYS A 410 -33.80 10.05 5.44
CA LYS A 410 -32.78 10.10 6.47
C LYS A 410 -32.12 8.73 6.55
N ALA A 411 -30.80 8.70 6.55
CA ALA A 411 -30.02 7.47 6.56
C ALA A 411 -28.85 7.57 7.54
N THR A 412 -28.62 6.50 8.28
CA THR A 412 -27.41 6.25 9.06
C THR A 412 -26.66 5.09 8.43
N LYS A 413 -25.50 4.74 8.99
CA LYS A 413 -24.72 3.60 8.51
C LYS A 413 -25.50 2.26 8.55
N THR A 414 -26.50 2.15 9.42
CA THR A 414 -27.21 0.89 9.67
C THR A 414 -28.70 0.95 9.36
N ALA A 415 -29.29 2.13 9.19
CA ALA A 415 -30.74 2.26 9.01
C ALA A 415 -31.09 3.38 8.03
N TYR A 416 -32.26 3.26 7.41
CA TYR A 416 -32.83 4.31 6.59
C TYR A 416 -34.32 4.48 6.84
N ASP A 417 -34.80 5.69 6.65
CA ASP A 417 -36.20 6.10 6.68
C ASP A 417 -36.44 7.06 5.53
N ALA A 418 -37.36 6.72 4.63
CA ALA A 418 -37.71 7.52 3.48
C ALA A 418 -39.22 7.61 3.34
N ALA A 419 -39.70 8.79 2.96
CA ALA A 419 -41.10 9.03 2.66
C ALA A 419 -41.20 9.88 1.39
N ALA A 420 -42.15 9.58 0.53
CA ALA A 420 -42.44 10.37 -0.66
C ALA A 420 -43.94 10.47 -0.92
N GLN A 421 -44.39 11.63 -1.34
CA GLN A 421 -45.71 11.85 -1.93
C GLN A 421 -45.56 11.88 -3.45
N LEU A 422 -46.37 11.07 -4.12
CA LEU A 422 -46.35 10.86 -5.57
C LEU A 422 -47.70 11.22 -6.17
N THR A 423 -47.72 12.01 -7.25
CA THR A 423 -48.96 12.39 -7.95
C THR A 423 -48.75 12.30 -9.46
N ALA A 424 -49.61 11.59 -10.18
CA ALA A 424 -49.53 11.50 -11.64
C ALA A 424 -50.04 12.80 -12.30
N ARG A 425 -49.26 13.38 -13.21
CA ARG A 425 -49.68 14.53 -14.03
C ARG A 425 -50.45 14.05 -15.27
N GLY A 426 -51.67 13.57 -15.06
CA GLY A 426 -52.59 13.21 -16.15
C GLY A 426 -52.30 11.90 -16.90
N ASP A 427 -51.21 11.20 -16.58
CA ASP A 427 -50.91 9.89 -17.17
C ASP A 427 -51.66 8.76 -16.44
N ALA A 428 -52.60 8.12 -17.14
CA ALA A 428 -53.43 7.05 -16.58
C ALA A 428 -52.64 5.77 -16.24
N ALA A 429 -51.56 5.48 -16.97
CA ALA A 429 -50.71 4.33 -16.70
C ALA A 429 -49.88 4.56 -15.43
N ILE A 430 -49.32 5.76 -15.26
CA ILE A 430 -48.62 6.15 -14.03
C ILE A 430 -49.58 6.16 -12.85
N ALA A 431 -50.78 6.75 -12.99
CA ALA A 431 -51.79 6.76 -11.93
C ALA A 431 -52.18 5.34 -11.48
N ALA A 432 -52.31 4.39 -12.43
CA ALA A 432 -52.58 2.99 -12.11
C ALA A 432 -51.40 2.29 -11.43
N ALA A 433 -50.16 2.64 -11.78
CA ALA A 433 -48.95 2.12 -11.14
C ALA A 433 -48.79 2.66 -9.70
N LEU A 434 -49.04 3.96 -9.49
CA LEU A 434 -48.95 4.60 -8.17
C LEU A 434 -49.85 3.94 -7.12
N ARG A 435 -51.04 3.45 -7.50
CA ARG A 435 -51.93 2.72 -6.58
C ARG A 435 -51.37 1.38 -6.08
N LYS A 436 -50.30 0.86 -6.70
CA LYS A 436 -49.69 -0.43 -6.36
C LYS A 436 -48.42 -0.31 -5.51
N VAL A 437 -47.83 0.87 -5.43
CA VAL A 437 -46.50 1.08 -4.80
C VAL A 437 -46.56 1.79 -3.44
N GLY A 438 -47.73 2.29 -3.03
CA GLY A 438 -47.92 2.97 -1.75
C GLY A 438 -49.37 3.06 -1.33
N THR A 439 -49.65 3.91 -0.35
CA THR A 439 -50.99 4.15 0.19
C THR A 439 -51.65 5.33 -0.54
N PRO A 440 -52.72 5.09 -1.33
CA PRO A 440 -53.46 6.16 -2.01
C PRO A 440 -54.11 7.13 -1.01
N GLN A 441 -54.20 8.40 -1.40
CA GLN A 441 -54.81 9.48 -0.62
C GLN A 441 -56.11 9.99 -1.29
N PRO A 442 -57.01 10.64 -0.55
CA PRO A 442 -58.26 11.20 -1.10
C PRO A 442 -58.05 12.27 -2.18
N ASP A 443 -56.91 12.96 -2.15
CA ASP A 443 -56.53 14.00 -3.12
C ASP A 443 -55.96 13.44 -4.44
N GLY A 444 -55.88 12.10 -4.57
CA GLY A 444 -55.33 11.41 -5.74
C GLY A 444 -53.82 11.21 -5.70
N SER A 445 -53.12 11.69 -4.67
CA SER A 445 -51.72 11.37 -4.43
C SER A 445 -51.55 9.98 -3.82
N THR A 446 -50.33 9.44 -3.85
CA THR A 446 -49.92 8.21 -3.18
C THR A 446 -48.77 8.53 -2.24
N ILE A 447 -48.87 8.07 -1.00
CA ILE A 447 -47.76 8.13 -0.03
C ILE A 447 -46.99 6.81 -0.09
N VAL A 448 -45.67 6.90 -0.28
CA VAL A 448 -44.74 5.77 -0.18
C VAL A 448 -43.88 5.99 1.05
N GLN A 449 -43.73 4.97 1.87
CA GLN A 449 -42.81 4.95 3.00
C GLN A 449 -41.92 3.72 2.91
N ALA A 450 -40.63 3.91 3.17
CA ALA A 450 -39.65 2.84 3.19
C ALA A 450 -38.78 3.02 4.42
N LYS A 451 -38.78 2.02 5.30
CA LYS A 451 -37.88 1.94 6.46
C LYS A 451 -37.18 0.61 6.46
N GLY A 452 -35.92 0.59 6.84
CA GLY A 452 -35.16 -0.65 6.90
C GLY A 452 -33.79 -0.48 7.52
N GLU A 453 -33.08 -1.59 7.64
CA GLU A 453 -31.71 -1.65 8.09
C GLU A 453 -30.80 -2.09 6.94
N PHE A 454 -29.63 -1.46 6.81
CA PHE A 454 -28.57 -1.94 5.93
C PHE A 454 -27.92 -3.16 6.56
N LYS A 455 -27.76 -4.25 5.80
CA LYS A 455 -27.11 -5.49 6.26
C LYS A 455 -25.60 -5.43 6.18
#